data_AF-A0A956NW81-F1
#
_entry.id   AF-A0A956NW81-F1
#
_cell.length_a   1.000
_cell.length_b   1.000
_cell.length_c   1.000
_cell.angle_alpha   90.00
_cell.angle_beta   90.00
_cell.angle_gamma   90.00
#
_symmetry.space_group_name_H-M   'P 1'
#
loop_
_entity.id
_entity.type
_entity.pdbx_description
1 polymer ?
#
loop_
_entity_poly.entity_id
_entity_poly.type
_entity_poly.pdbx_seq_one_letter_code
_entity_poly.pdbx_strand_id
1 'polypeptide(L)'
;MNTTEFMQAVDKQLLKMTDQDKVEWMRDYARTQMGNQREIFLESLRTPVIVEQAISIKEIEEWLVKVEDQEVYFTCFYENNCDNHYEDYTYVDDFSIVKYLLKAFEIAEELVNKRDYRKAADLYDWLCTVPFFVYDTEKKEWIDDELDMERLAESQMIQINMRQICINLLYAHYQSTVKEKRASVLYRYLLWEMCQDITIEEIFSVRPQEVKDSEEFLVEWIDFLQKTSGDRAGNLLTQAYLYQGGIKLLCESAEKNKNRHPLLYEKACFYLYEDKQFSDCEKLGLEALNNITESRLIRAKVANLAVKASIQLDHLDKIEQFYEAAFYSESSLIHYLRLLKLSNNEEKTHKAALFVKKLPDTFSKKYFNGNTQLNENWLSDDSKRLLRFFNKEFDFIYTYCEGEKNDLNWNNSLKGIIVPLFFLILDKNDTTSKAKKAIIKKLVSRLNVYSIEKEREEDYLDLWKKTVKLTPEQITFYLVWLNQKIAALTDVIVGGGYRKRYSTAAELIVLLGEVVESNGTHDGKIKVINWYKKTYSRKSAFKNELDKIS
;
A
#
# COMPACT_ATOMS: atom_id res chain seq x y z
N MET A 1 32.97 0.67 10.81
CA MET A 1 33.36 -0.29 9.78
C MET A 1 32.45 -1.49 9.95
N ASN A 2 31.56 -1.73 9.00
CA ASN A 2 30.67 -2.91 9.09
C ASN A 2 31.49 -4.20 8.87
N THR A 3 30.92 -5.37 9.18
CA THR A 3 31.65 -6.66 9.10
C THR A 3 32.22 -6.91 7.70
N THR A 4 31.53 -6.46 6.65
CA THR A 4 31.96 -6.57 5.25
C THR A 4 33.19 -5.70 4.97
N GLU A 5 33.17 -4.43 5.38
CA GLU A 5 34.30 -3.50 5.24
C GLU A 5 35.52 -3.96 6.06
N PHE A 6 35.28 -4.51 7.25
CA PHE A 6 36.33 -5.06 8.11
C PHE A 6 37.00 -6.27 7.44
N MET A 7 36.21 -7.25 6.96
CA MET A 7 36.76 -8.44 6.31
C MET A 7 37.45 -8.11 4.99
N GLN A 8 36.92 -7.18 4.19
CA GLN A 8 37.61 -6.70 2.98
C GLN A 8 38.95 -6.04 3.30
N ALA A 9 39.05 -5.29 4.40
CA ALA A 9 40.30 -4.71 4.85
C ALA A 9 41.29 -5.77 5.35
N VAL A 10 40.81 -6.78 6.08
CA VAL A 10 41.59 -7.93 6.54
C VAL A 10 42.12 -8.73 5.36
N ASP A 11 41.28 -9.10 4.39
CA ASP A 11 41.66 -9.85 3.19
C ASP A 11 42.69 -9.08 2.36
N LYS A 12 42.47 -7.78 2.17
CA LYS A 12 43.41 -6.89 1.47
C LYS A 12 44.76 -6.81 2.19
N GLN A 13 44.79 -6.97 3.50
CA GLN A 13 46.03 -6.99 4.27
C GLN A 13 46.70 -8.36 4.23
N LEU A 14 45.94 -9.45 4.36
CA LEU A 14 46.43 -10.82 4.26
C LEU A 14 47.02 -11.13 2.87
N LEU A 15 46.45 -10.56 1.80
CA LEU A 15 46.96 -10.67 0.42
C LEU A 15 48.31 -9.97 0.21
N LYS A 16 48.67 -9.00 1.06
CA LYS A 16 49.97 -8.30 1.01
C LYS A 16 51.07 -9.01 1.80
N MET A 17 50.70 -9.93 2.69
CA MET A 17 51.63 -10.67 3.53
C MET A 17 52.17 -11.88 2.77
N THR A 18 53.47 -12.12 2.85
CA THR A 18 54.05 -13.39 2.39
C THR A 18 53.63 -14.52 3.32
N ASP A 19 53.75 -15.77 2.87
CA ASP A 19 53.42 -16.91 3.73
C ASP A 19 54.33 -16.99 4.96
N GLN A 20 55.55 -16.49 4.84
CA GLN A 20 56.48 -16.37 5.97
C GLN A 20 56.00 -15.31 6.99
N ASP A 21 55.54 -14.15 6.52
CA ASP A 21 54.99 -13.10 7.39
C ASP A 21 53.73 -13.56 8.12
N LYS A 22 52.87 -14.35 7.45
CA LYS A 22 51.67 -14.93 8.06
C LYS A 22 52.04 -15.89 9.19
N VAL A 23 53.06 -16.73 8.98
CA VAL A 23 53.55 -17.68 9.98
C VAL A 23 54.18 -16.97 11.17
N GLU A 24 54.98 -15.92 10.96
CA GLU A 24 55.55 -15.11 12.04
C GLU A 24 54.47 -14.37 12.83
N TRP A 25 53.51 -13.75 12.15
CA TRP A 25 52.38 -13.08 12.80
C TRP A 25 51.57 -14.05 13.66
N MET A 26 51.25 -15.25 13.16
CA MET A 26 50.55 -16.27 13.95
C MET A 26 51.37 -16.72 15.17
N ARG A 27 52.70 -16.85 15.04
CA ARG A 27 53.58 -17.23 16.16
C ARG A 27 53.67 -16.13 17.22
N ASP A 28 53.75 -14.88 16.81
CA ASP A 28 53.79 -13.74 17.73
C ASP A 28 52.46 -13.56 18.43
N TYR A 29 51.35 -13.76 17.71
CA TYR A 29 50.02 -13.78 18.30
C TYR A 29 49.79 -14.97 19.25
N ALA A 30 50.36 -16.14 18.94
CA ALA A 30 50.33 -17.30 19.84
C ALA A 30 51.06 -17.01 21.17
N ARG A 31 52.17 -16.25 21.12
CA ARG A 31 52.98 -15.90 22.29
C ARG A 31 52.28 -14.96 23.26
N THR A 32 51.27 -14.22 22.81
CA THR A 32 50.50 -13.30 23.68
C THR A 32 49.35 -14.00 24.42
N GLN A 33 49.04 -15.26 24.11
CA GLN A 33 47.95 -16.01 24.76
C GLN A 33 48.35 -16.50 26.16
N MET A 34 47.41 -16.45 27.12
CA MET A 34 47.61 -16.89 28.51
C MET A 34 46.50 -17.83 28.99
N GLY A 35 46.82 -18.74 29.92
CA GLY A 35 45.83 -19.63 30.53
C GLY A 35 45.15 -20.57 29.53
N ASN A 36 43.84 -20.79 29.72
CA ASN A 36 43.00 -21.64 28.87
C ASN A 36 42.92 -21.18 27.40
N GLN A 37 43.26 -19.93 27.11
CA GLN A 37 43.30 -19.39 25.74
C GLN A 37 44.38 -20.04 24.87
N ARG A 38 45.42 -20.65 25.48
CA ARG A 38 46.47 -21.36 24.74
C ARG A 38 45.97 -22.65 24.11
N GLU A 39 45.12 -23.39 24.82
CA GLU A 39 44.52 -24.64 24.31
C GLU A 39 43.47 -24.33 23.24
N ILE A 40 42.60 -23.33 23.49
CA ILE A 40 41.61 -22.82 22.53
C ILE A 40 42.29 -22.33 21.23
N PHE A 41 43.37 -21.56 21.33
CA PHE A 41 44.12 -21.10 20.17
C PHE A 41 44.80 -22.26 19.41
N LEU A 42 45.33 -23.25 20.12
CA LEU A 42 45.97 -24.40 19.46
C LEU A 42 44.97 -25.28 18.73
N GLU A 43 43.76 -25.45 19.28
CA GLU A 43 42.65 -26.11 18.59
C GLU A 43 42.13 -25.29 17.42
N SER A 44 42.08 -23.95 17.53
CA SER A 44 41.61 -23.07 16.46
C SER A 44 42.46 -23.13 15.18
N LEU A 45 43.74 -23.47 15.31
CA LEU A 45 44.66 -23.72 14.19
C LEU A 45 44.37 -25.03 13.44
N ARG A 46 43.62 -25.97 14.03
CA ARG A 46 43.24 -27.25 13.43
C ARG A 46 41.81 -27.24 12.91
N THR A 47 40.91 -26.58 13.64
CA THR A 47 39.48 -26.47 13.36
C THR A 47 39.01 -25.12 13.91
N PRO A 48 38.22 -24.28 13.20
CA PRO A 48 37.78 -22.99 13.75
C PRO A 48 37.06 -23.19 15.10
N VAL A 49 37.67 -22.71 16.19
CA VAL A 49 37.06 -22.85 17.52
C VAL A 49 36.04 -21.73 17.71
N ILE A 50 34.79 -22.13 17.91
CA ILE A 50 33.70 -21.27 18.37
C ILE A 50 33.75 -21.29 19.89
N VAL A 51 33.86 -20.12 20.50
CA VAL A 51 33.89 -19.96 21.96
C VAL A 51 32.52 -20.38 22.50
N GLU A 52 32.45 -21.52 23.19
CA GLU A 52 31.26 -21.92 23.93
C GLU A 52 31.00 -20.94 25.09
N GLN A 53 29.84 -20.27 25.07
CA GLN A 53 29.20 -19.76 26.28
C GLN A 53 27.83 -20.43 26.46
N ALA A 54 27.63 -20.93 27.68
CA ALA A 54 26.75 -22.03 28.06
C ALA A 54 25.26 -21.68 28.07
N ILE A 55 24.60 -21.95 26.94
CA ILE A 55 23.27 -22.60 26.87
C ILE A 55 23.43 -23.63 25.76
N SER A 56 23.19 -24.92 26.06
CA SER A 56 23.37 -25.98 25.05
C SER A 56 22.11 -26.11 24.17
N ILE A 57 22.24 -26.65 22.95
CA ILE A 57 21.08 -26.96 22.09
C ILE A 57 20.01 -27.75 22.87
N LYS A 58 20.44 -28.65 23.75
CA LYS A 58 19.57 -29.46 24.61
C LYS A 58 18.75 -28.62 25.60
N GLU A 59 19.35 -27.56 26.15
CA GLU A 59 18.66 -26.66 27.08
C GLU A 59 17.60 -25.82 26.36
N ILE A 60 17.87 -25.42 25.12
CA ILE A 60 16.84 -24.82 24.26
C ILE A 60 15.73 -25.84 24.01
N GLU A 61 16.04 -27.06 23.57
CA GLU A 61 15.04 -28.11 23.31
C GLU A 61 14.14 -28.36 24.54
N GLU A 62 14.73 -28.45 25.74
CA GLU A 62 13.99 -28.59 27.00
C GLU A 62 13.12 -27.36 27.32
N TRP A 63 13.58 -26.16 26.97
CA TRP A 63 12.81 -24.93 27.10
C TRP A 63 11.66 -24.86 26.08
N LEU A 64 11.84 -25.32 24.83
CA LEU A 64 10.79 -25.36 23.82
C LEU A 64 9.59 -26.18 24.30
N VAL A 65 9.86 -27.35 24.90
CA VAL A 65 8.82 -28.23 25.46
C VAL A 65 8.01 -27.49 26.52
N LYS A 66 8.66 -26.70 27.38
CA LYS A 66 7.95 -25.93 28.43
C LYS A 66 7.07 -24.82 27.85
N VAL A 67 7.46 -24.22 26.73
CA VAL A 67 6.64 -23.23 26.02
C VAL A 67 5.41 -23.93 25.44
N GLU A 68 5.58 -25.08 24.79
CA GLU A 68 4.48 -25.88 24.23
C GLU A 68 3.50 -26.38 25.30
N ASP A 69 4.01 -26.77 26.48
CA ASP A 69 3.21 -27.21 27.63
C ASP A 69 2.59 -26.03 28.42
N GLN A 70 2.73 -24.79 27.94
CA GLN A 70 2.23 -23.54 28.56
C GLN A 70 2.78 -23.29 29.97
N GLU A 71 3.93 -23.88 30.32
CA GLU A 71 4.63 -23.61 31.58
C GLU A 71 5.37 -22.26 31.54
N VAL A 72 5.60 -21.73 30.35
CA VAL A 72 6.29 -20.47 30.07
C VAL A 72 5.36 -19.56 29.27
N TYR A 73 5.04 -18.38 29.83
CA TYR A 73 4.05 -17.45 29.28
C TYR A 73 4.39 -16.00 29.67
N PHE A 74 3.81 -15.03 28.96
CA PHE A 74 3.86 -13.64 29.40
C PHE A 74 2.74 -13.34 30.38
N THR A 75 2.97 -12.41 31.30
CA THR A 75 1.89 -11.84 32.10
C THR A 75 1.57 -10.44 31.60
N CYS A 76 0.35 -9.96 31.86
CA CYS A 76 0.01 -8.57 31.58
C CYS A 76 -0.85 -7.97 32.69
N PHE A 77 -0.91 -6.64 32.68
CA PHE A 77 -1.81 -5.83 33.49
C PHE A 77 -2.29 -4.60 32.70
N TYR A 78 -3.42 -4.05 33.11
CA TYR A 78 -4.06 -2.95 32.41
C TYR A 78 -3.47 -1.60 32.84
N GLU A 79 -2.94 -0.83 31.88
CA GLU A 79 -2.47 0.52 32.16
C GLU A 79 -3.58 1.53 31.86
N ASN A 80 -4.12 2.13 32.92
CA ASN A 80 -5.32 2.97 32.85
C ASN A 80 -5.00 4.34 32.21
N ASN A 81 -4.84 4.37 30.89
CA ASN A 81 -4.68 5.61 30.13
C ASN A 81 -6.05 6.18 29.77
N CYS A 82 -6.45 7.22 30.50
CA CYS A 82 -7.67 7.98 30.30
C CYS A 82 -7.68 8.77 28.97
N ASP A 83 -7.65 8.13 27.79
CA ASP A 83 -8.10 8.80 26.55
C ASP A 83 -8.30 7.94 25.29
N ASN A 84 -8.09 6.61 25.28
CA ASN A 84 -8.29 5.81 24.06
C ASN A 84 -9.20 4.59 24.26
N HIS A 85 -10.03 4.30 23.25
CA HIS A 85 -10.95 3.16 23.20
C HIS A 85 -10.27 1.82 22.86
N TYR A 86 -8.96 1.69 23.11
CA TYR A 86 -8.19 0.46 22.95
C TYR A 86 -7.61 0.08 24.32
N GLU A 87 -7.76 -1.18 24.70
CA GLU A 87 -7.17 -1.72 25.92
C GLU A 87 -5.65 -1.81 25.73
N ASP A 88 -4.89 -0.84 26.25
CA ASP A 88 -3.43 -0.89 26.27
C ASP A 88 -2.99 -1.82 27.42
N TYR A 89 -2.54 -3.02 27.06
CA TYR A 89 -1.93 -3.98 27.98
C TYR A 89 -0.42 -3.74 28.07
N THR A 90 0.10 -3.74 29.28
CA THR A 90 1.55 -3.76 29.52
C THR A 90 1.97 -5.20 29.83
N TYR A 91 2.82 -5.76 28.97
CA TYR A 91 3.31 -7.13 29.07
C TYR A 91 4.59 -7.23 29.91
N VAL A 92 4.72 -8.32 30.66
CA VAL A 92 5.85 -8.61 31.54
C VAL A 92 6.38 -10.01 31.25
N ASP A 93 7.71 -10.08 31.11
CA ASP A 93 8.45 -11.32 30.84
C ASP A 93 8.97 -11.95 32.13
N ASP A 94 8.08 -12.58 32.90
CA ASP A 94 8.44 -13.21 34.19
C ASP A 94 9.37 -14.43 34.02
N PHE A 95 9.36 -15.06 32.85
CA PHE A 95 10.09 -16.31 32.57
C PHE A 95 11.37 -16.09 31.75
N SER A 96 11.75 -14.84 31.51
CA SER A 96 12.91 -14.49 30.68
C SER A 96 12.84 -15.05 29.25
N ILE A 97 11.64 -15.19 28.69
CA ILE A 97 11.34 -15.64 27.33
C ILE A 97 12.19 -14.91 26.32
N VAL A 98 12.27 -13.58 26.40
CA VAL A 98 13.02 -12.75 25.45
C VAL A 98 14.51 -13.13 25.47
N LYS A 99 15.07 -13.41 26.65
CA LYS A 99 16.47 -13.84 26.78
C LYS A 99 16.70 -15.20 26.12
N TYR A 100 15.80 -16.17 26.33
CA TYR A 100 15.91 -17.48 25.71
C TYR A 100 15.72 -17.43 24.19
N LEU A 101 14.78 -16.63 23.70
CA LEU A 101 14.57 -16.39 22.27
C LEU A 101 15.83 -15.81 21.60
N LEU A 102 16.41 -14.74 22.15
CA LEU A 102 17.63 -14.15 21.61
C LEU A 102 18.76 -15.18 21.57
N LYS A 103 18.92 -15.98 22.62
CA LYS A 103 19.93 -17.03 22.65
C LYS A 103 19.67 -18.14 21.63
N ALA A 104 18.40 -18.51 21.43
CA ALA A 104 18.02 -19.51 20.45
C ALA A 104 18.27 -19.04 19.02
N PHE A 105 18.04 -17.76 18.71
CA PHE A 105 18.43 -17.18 17.44
C PHE A 105 19.95 -17.16 17.23
N GLU A 106 20.75 -16.83 18.26
CA GLU A 106 22.21 -16.95 18.19
C GLU A 106 22.65 -18.38 17.87
N ILE A 107 22.04 -19.37 18.52
CA ILE A 107 22.35 -20.79 18.30
C ILE A 107 21.92 -21.24 16.90
N ALA A 108 20.77 -20.80 16.41
CA ALA A 108 20.33 -21.06 15.04
C ALA A 108 21.32 -20.48 14.02
N GLU A 109 21.82 -19.27 14.24
CA GLU A 109 22.83 -18.64 13.40
C GLU A 109 24.18 -19.40 13.46
N GLU A 110 24.59 -19.83 14.65
CA GLU A 110 25.77 -20.70 14.80
C GLU A 110 25.63 -22.01 14.04
N LEU A 111 24.44 -22.64 14.04
CA LEU A 111 24.18 -23.86 13.28
C LEU A 111 24.31 -23.62 11.77
N VAL A 112 23.83 -22.49 11.27
CA VAL A 112 24.04 -22.06 9.87
C VAL A 112 25.54 -21.93 9.57
N ASN A 113 26.29 -21.27 10.45
CA ASN A 113 27.74 -21.07 10.31
C ASN A 113 28.53 -22.40 10.37
N LYS A 114 28.09 -23.34 11.22
CA LYS A 114 28.62 -24.71 11.34
C LYS A 114 28.16 -25.64 10.22
N ARG A 115 27.28 -25.17 9.32
CA ARG A 115 26.70 -25.91 8.19
C ARG A 115 25.76 -27.06 8.59
N ASP A 116 25.22 -27.03 9.81
CA ASP A 116 24.16 -27.95 10.24
C ASP A 116 22.79 -27.37 9.83
N TYR A 117 22.59 -27.27 8.51
CA TYR A 117 21.47 -26.55 7.92
C TYR A 117 20.11 -27.16 8.27
N ARG A 118 20.06 -28.47 8.52
CA ARG A 118 18.80 -29.13 8.88
C ARG A 118 18.35 -28.70 10.27
N LYS A 119 19.23 -28.80 11.28
CA LYS A 119 18.89 -28.33 12.62
C LYS A 119 18.65 -26.83 12.68
N ALA A 120 19.43 -26.05 11.92
CA ALA A 120 19.19 -24.62 11.81
C ALA A 120 17.79 -24.32 11.26
N ALA A 121 17.39 -25.00 10.17
CA ALA A 121 16.08 -24.82 9.57
C ALA A 121 14.95 -25.20 10.54
N ASP A 122 15.06 -26.37 11.19
CA ASP A 122 14.06 -26.84 12.16
C ASP A 122 13.94 -25.86 13.36
N LEU A 123 15.06 -25.32 13.85
CA LEU A 123 15.06 -24.36 14.95
C LEU A 123 14.49 -23.01 14.54
N TYR A 124 14.84 -22.48 13.36
CA TYR A 124 14.25 -21.23 12.86
C TYR A 124 12.76 -21.38 12.58
N ASP A 125 12.31 -22.51 12.04
CA ASP A 125 10.88 -22.78 11.79
C ASP A 125 10.09 -22.69 13.10
N TRP A 126 10.59 -23.32 14.16
CA TRP A 126 9.97 -23.24 15.48
C TRP A 126 9.99 -21.81 16.03
N LEU A 127 11.16 -21.16 16.04
CA LEU A 127 11.31 -19.82 16.63
C LEU A 127 10.44 -18.77 15.96
N CYS A 128 10.11 -18.94 14.67
CA CYS A 128 9.26 -18.02 13.93
C CYS A 128 7.78 -18.38 13.97
N THR A 129 7.40 -19.57 14.46
CA THR A 129 6.00 -20.05 14.47
C THR A 129 5.44 -20.27 15.86
N VAL A 130 6.28 -20.30 16.90
CA VAL A 130 5.84 -20.49 18.27
C VAL A 130 4.98 -19.30 18.75
N PRO A 131 3.76 -19.55 19.23
CA PRO A 131 2.99 -18.55 19.95
C PRO A 131 3.32 -18.58 21.45
N PHE A 132 3.30 -17.42 22.10
CA PHE A 132 3.41 -17.29 23.54
C PHE A 132 2.08 -16.88 24.16
N PHE A 133 1.58 -17.69 25.09
CA PHE A 133 0.35 -17.40 25.83
C PHE A 133 0.53 -16.20 26.76
N VAL A 134 -0.58 -15.50 27.04
CA VAL A 134 -0.60 -14.34 27.94
C VAL A 134 -1.62 -14.55 29.05
N TYR A 135 -1.19 -14.32 30.29
CA TYR A 135 -2.05 -14.40 31.48
C TYR A 135 -2.30 -13.00 32.08
N ASP A 136 -3.58 -12.60 32.16
CA ASP A 136 -3.99 -11.36 32.81
C ASP A 136 -3.97 -11.54 34.33
N THR A 137 -3.05 -10.81 34.98
CA THR A 137 -2.85 -10.91 36.43
C THR A 137 -3.95 -10.24 37.25
N GLU A 138 -4.66 -9.25 36.69
CA GLU A 138 -5.75 -8.54 37.35
C GLU A 138 -7.07 -9.31 37.24
N LYS A 139 -7.41 -9.77 36.02
CA LYS A 139 -8.62 -10.56 35.76
C LYS A 139 -8.47 -12.03 36.15
N LYS A 140 -7.23 -12.50 36.31
CA LYS A 140 -6.88 -13.89 36.65
C LYS A 140 -7.39 -14.89 35.62
N GLU A 141 -7.21 -14.56 34.36
CA GLU A 141 -7.62 -15.38 33.21
C GLU A 141 -6.57 -15.35 32.11
N TRP A 142 -6.60 -16.35 31.25
CA TRP A 142 -5.80 -16.36 30.03
C TRP A 142 -6.45 -15.45 28.99
N ILE A 143 -5.64 -14.69 28.29
CA ILE A 143 -6.08 -13.88 27.16
C ILE A 143 -6.14 -14.78 25.92
N ASP A 144 -7.22 -14.68 25.15
CA ASP A 144 -7.42 -15.46 23.92
C ASP A 144 -6.43 -15.07 22.79
N ASP A 145 -5.81 -13.89 22.91
CA ASP A 145 -4.76 -13.39 22.02
C ASP A 145 -3.36 -13.87 22.45
N GLU A 146 -2.67 -14.59 21.57
CA GLU A 146 -1.29 -15.04 21.73
C GLU A 146 -0.29 -13.97 21.24
N LEU A 147 0.92 -13.94 21.80
CA LEU A 147 2.03 -13.13 21.32
C LEU A 147 2.92 -13.97 20.41
N ASP A 148 2.94 -13.63 19.12
CA ASP A 148 3.91 -14.15 18.16
C ASP A 148 5.14 -13.24 18.04
N MET A 149 6.11 -13.64 17.22
CA MET A 149 7.35 -12.90 17.01
C MET A 149 7.12 -11.48 16.45
N GLU A 150 6.11 -11.27 15.62
CA GLU A 150 5.80 -9.96 15.05
C GLU A 150 5.23 -9.04 16.12
N ARG A 151 4.27 -9.52 16.92
CA ARG A 151 3.70 -8.80 18.06
C ARG A 151 4.75 -8.44 19.11
N LEU A 152 5.68 -9.35 19.41
CA LEU A 152 6.79 -9.08 20.35
C LEU A 152 7.73 -7.98 19.85
N ALA A 153 7.96 -7.90 18.54
CA ALA A 153 8.78 -6.84 17.93
C ALA A 153 8.03 -5.51 17.88
N GLU A 154 6.74 -5.51 17.54
CA GLU A 154 5.87 -4.33 17.52
C GLU A 154 5.70 -3.69 18.90
N SER A 155 5.57 -4.52 19.95
CA SER A 155 5.50 -4.09 21.35
C SER A 155 6.87 -3.66 21.92
N GLN A 156 7.93 -3.71 21.12
CA GLN A 156 9.32 -3.38 21.51
C GLN A 156 9.88 -4.26 22.64
N MET A 157 9.25 -5.40 22.93
CA MET A 157 9.73 -6.35 23.94
C MET A 157 11.00 -7.07 23.51
N ILE A 158 11.16 -7.30 22.19
CA ILE A 158 12.35 -7.89 21.62
C ILE A 158 12.95 -6.99 20.54
N GLN A 159 14.28 -6.88 20.53
CA GLN A 159 15.04 -6.15 19.52
C GLN A 159 15.84 -7.13 18.67
N ILE A 160 15.30 -7.48 17.51
CA ILE A 160 15.90 -8.44 16.57
C ILE A 160 15.92 -7.89 15.15
N ASN A 161 16.88 -8.36 14.38
CA ASN A 161 16.92 -8.12 12.94
C ASN A 161 16.06 -9.17 12.23
N MET A 162 14.75 -8.89 12.12
CA MET A 162 13.78 -9.77 11.45
C MET A 162 14.21 -10.14 10.03
N ARG A 163 14.74 -9.16 9.27
CA ARG A 163 15.23 -9.40 7.91
C ARG A 163 16.33 -10.46 7.88
N GLN A 164 17.31 -10.37 8.78
CA GLN A 164 18.41 -11.35 8.85
C GLN A 164 17.91 -12.74 9.29
N ILE A 165 16.96 -12.80 10.22
CA ILE A 165 16.34 -14.07 10.64
C ILE A 165 15.66 -14.75 9.46
N CYS A 166 14.83 -14.02 8.71
CA CYS A 166 14.17 -14.54 7.50
C CYS A 166 15.17 -15.05 6.46
N ILE A 167 16.23 -14.27 6.22
CA ILE A 167 17.30 -14.66 5.28
C ILE A 167 17.98 -15.96 5.74
N ASN A 168 18.33 -16.09 7.02
CA ASN A 168 18.96 -17.29 7.58
C ASN A 168 18.03 -18.51 7.54
N LEU A 169 16.75 -18.34 7.88
CA LEU A 169 15.70 -19.36 7.76
C LEU A 169 15.61 -19.88 6.32
N LEU A 170 15.43 -18.97 5.35
CA LEU A 170 15.30 -19.32 3.94
C LEU A 170 16.57 -19.98 3.40
N TYR A 171 17.75 -19.51 3.78
CA TYR A 171 19.03 -20.10 3.40
C TYR A 171 19.21 -21.51 4.01
N ALA A 172 18.87 -21.70 5.29
CA ALA A 172 18.92 -23.01 5.93
C ALA A 172 17.97 -24.02 5.26
N HIS A 173 16.76 -23.60 4.91
CA HIS A 173 15.83 -24.43 4.13
C HIS A 173 16.34 -24.70 2.71
N TYR A 174 16.95 -23.73 2.05
CA TYR A 174 17.56 -23.93 0.74
C TYR A 174 18.58 -25.09 0.79
N GLN A 175 19.49 -25.05 1.76
CA GLN A 175 20.60 -26.00 1.88
C GLN A 175 20.18 -27.38 2.40
N SER A 176 19.12 -27.46 3.21
CA SER A 176 18.66 -28.73 3.82
C SER A 176 17.57 -29.45 3.00
N THR A 177 16.86 -28.72 2.14
CA THR A 177 15.74 -29.29 1.36
C THR A 177 16.24 -29.95 0.07
N VAL A 178 15.68 -31.13 -0.23
CA VAL A 178 15.90 -31.83 -1.51
C VAL A 178 15.47 -30.97 -2.70
N LYS A 179 16.21 -31.04 -3.81
CA LYS A 179 16.07 -30.14 -4.96
C LYS A 179 14.61 -30.00 -5.43
N GLU A 180 13.93 -31.13 -5.59
CA GLU A 180 12.58 -31.22 -6.16
C GLU A 180 11.50 -30.50 -5.32
N LYS A 181 11.74 -30.31 -4.02
CA LYS A 181 10.79 -29.64 -3.11
C LYS A 181 11.18 -28.20 -2.79
N ARG A 182 12.41 -27.80 -3.10
CA ARG A 182 13.02 -26.55 -2.62
C ARG A 182 12.18 -25.33 -2.99
N ALA A 183 11.72 -25.22 -4.24
CA ALA A 183 10.87 -24.12 -4.69
C ALA A 183 9.59 -24.01 -3.86
N SER A 184 8.85 -25.11 -3.70
CA SER A 184 7.59 -25.12 -2.93
C SER A 184 7.79 -24.76 -1.45
N VAL A 185 8.88 -25.22 -0.84
CA VAL A 185 9.20 -24.94 0.57
C VAL A 185 9.54 -23.47 0.75
N LEU A 186 10.43 -22.92 -0.08
CA LEU A 186 10.79 -21.51 0.00
C LEU A 186 9.60 -20.58 -0.29
N TYR A 187 8.76 -20.93 -1.25
CA TYR A 187 7.54 -20.16 -1.53
C TYR A 187 6.62 -20.07 -0.31
N ARG A 188 6.47 -21.17 0.45
CA ARG A 188 5.64 -21.19 1.66
C ARG A 188 6.11 -20.16 2.69
N TYR A 189 7.41 -20.07 2.94
CA TYR A 189 7.98 -19.09 3.87
C TYR A 189 7.93 -17.67 3.31
N LEU A 190 8.14 -17.50 2.01
CA LEU A 190 8.02 -16.18 1.34
C LEU A 190 6.60 -15.63 1.30
N LEU A 191 5.59 -16.38 1.75
CA LEU A 191 4.23 -15.89 2.00
C LEU A 191 4.06 -15.26 3.39
N TRP A 192 4.97 -15.50 4.33
CA TRP A 192 4.91 -14.91 5.66
C TRP A 192 5.17 -13.40 5.60
N GLU A 193 4.53 -12.66 6.49
CA GLU A 193 4.59 -11.19 6.52
C GLU A 193 6.02 -10.70 6.77
N MET A 194 6.70 -11.25 7.79
CA MET A 194 8.13 -11.02 8.03
C MET A 194 9.07 -11.30 6.83
N CYS A 195 8.64 -12.10 5.84
CA CYS A 195 9.43 -12.47 4.66
C CYS A 195 9.06 -11.69 3.39
N GLN A 196 8.11 -10.74 3.43
CA GLN A 196 7.59 -10.10 2.22
C GLN A 196 8.65 -9.35 1.41
N ASP A 197 9.63 -8.73 2.05
CA ASP A 197 10.65 -7.91 1.39
C ASP A 197 11.97 -8.64 1.09
N ILE A 198 12.02 -9.96 1.32
CA ILE A 198 13.21 -10.76 1.03
C ILE A 198 13.27 -11.09 -0.47
N THR A 199 14.43 -10.85 -1.08
CA THR A 199 14.71 -11.17 -2.46
C THR A 199 15.47 -12.49 -2.61
N ILE A 200 15.38 -13.10 -3.79
CA ILE A 200 16.14 -14.33 -4.07
C ILE A 200 17.66 -14.10 -4.10
N GLU A 201 18.08 -12.91 -4.53
CA GLU A 201 19.49 -12.50 -4.52
C GLU A 201 20.06 -12.45 -3.10
N GLU A 202 19.27 -11.96 -2.14
CA GLU A 202 19.68 -11.96 -0.73
C GLU A 202 19.87 -13.36 -0.20
N ILE A 203 19.01 -14.32 -0.57
CA ILE A 203 19.14 -15.74 -0.19
C ILE A 203 20.40 -16.36 -0.80
N PHE A 204 20.80 -15.96 -2.01
CA PHE A 204 22.02 -16.46 -2.66
C PHE A 204 23.30 -15.79 -2.15
N SER A 205 23.18 -14.58 -1.61
CA SER A 205 24.30 -13.79 -1.08
C SER A 205 24.66 -14.16 0.37
N VAL A 206 23.89 -15.06 1.00
CA VAL A 206 24.09 -15.49 2.39
C VAL A 206 25.36 -16.30 2.57
N ARG A 207 26.05 -16.05 3.68
CA ARG A 207 27.25 -16.77 4.13
C ARG A 207 26.84 -17.84 5.16
N PRO A 208 27.56 -18.97 5.31
CA PRO A 208 29.00 -19.14 5.09
C PRO A 208 29.43 -19.76 3.75
N GLN A 209 28.50 -20.16 2.87
CA GLN A 209 28.85 -20.76 1.58
C GLN A 209 27.93 -20.25 0.48
N GLU A 210 28.50 -19.94 -0.69
CA GLU A 210 27.70 -19.68 -1.89
C GLU A 210 26.77 -20.87 -2.17
N VAL A 211 25.53 -20.53 -2.50
CA VAL A 211 24.50 -21.50 -2.81
C VAL A 211 24.91 -22.32 -4.05
N LYS A 212 25.05 -23.64 -3.88
CA LYS A 212 25.30 -24.55 -5.00
C LYS A 212 24.06 -24.66 -5.87
N ASP A 213 24.28 -24.83 -7.18
CA ASP A 213 23.23 -25.09 -8.15
C ASP A 213 22.20 -23.93 -8.26
N SER A 214 22.63 -22.70 -7.94
CA SER A 214 21.79 -21.50 -7.96
C SER A 214 21.17 -21.24 -9.34
N GLU A 215 21.93 -21.47 -10.42
CA GLU A 215 21.45 -21.34 -11.80
C GLU A 215 20.37 -22.39 -12.13
N GLU A 216 20.58 -23.65 -11.76
CA GLU A 216 19.61 -24.74 -11.96
C GLU A 216 18.32 -24.46 -11.17
N PHE A 217 18.47 -24.10 -9.91
CA PHE A 217 17.33 -23.75 -9.05
C PHE A 217 16.57 -22.53 -9.57
N LEU A 218 17.25 -21.51 -10.12
CA LEU A 218 16.57 -20.33 -10.66
C LEU A 218 15.62 -20.70 -11.81
N VAL A 219 16.00 -21.67 -12.65
CA VAL A 219 15.14 -22.20 -13.72
C VAL A 219 13.93 -22.93 -13.13
N GLU A 220 14.13 -23.80 -12.13
CA GLU A 220 13.06 -24.51 -11.43
C GLU A 220 12.11 -23.54 -10.69
N TRP A 221 12.67 -22.49 -10.09
CA TRP A 221 11.95 -21.46 -9.37
C TRP A 221 11.03 -20.67 -10.31
N ILE A 222 11.55 -20.25 -11.46
CA ILE A 222 10.75 -19.60 -12.49
C ILE A 222 9.62 -20.52 -12.95
N ASP A 223 9.90 -21.78 -13.31
CA ASP A 223 8.88 -22.73 -13.75
C ASP A 223 7.78 -22.96 -12.70
N PHE A 224 8.16 -23.09 -11.42
CA PHE A 224 7.24 -23.20 -10.30
C PHE A 224 6.33 -21.96 -10.19
N LEU A 225 6.90 -20.77 -10.24
CA LEU A 225 6.16 -19.52 -10.11
C LEU A 225 5.25 -19.23 -11.30
N GLN A 226 5.65 -19.60 -12.53
CA GLN A 226 4.81 -19.50 -13.72
C GLN A 226 3.53 -20.36 -13.62
N LYS A 227 3.57 -21.44 -12.84
CA LYS A 227 2.44 -22.34 -12.58
C LYS A 227 1.64 -21.95 -11.34
N THR A 228 2.23 -21.19 -10.44
CA THR A 228 1.62 -20.76 -9.17
C THR A 228 0.78 -19.51 -9.38
N SER A 229 -0.42 -19.47 -8.82
CA SER A 229 -1.31 -18.31 -8.90
C SER A 229 -1.12 -17.37 -7.71
N GLY A 230 -1.42 -16.09 -7.89
CA GLY A 230 -1.40 -15.09 -6.81
C GLY A 230 -0.42 -13.96 -7.09
N ASP A 231 -0.69 -12.80 -6.48
CA ASP A 231 0.12 -11.59 -6.69
C ASP A 231 1.55 -11.79 -6.18
N ARG A 232 1.70 -12.51 -5.05
CA ARG A 232 3.01 -12.84 -4.49
C ARG A 232 3.86 -13.65 -5.46
N ALA A 233 3.28 -14.69 -6.09
CA ALA A 233 3.98 -15.48 -7.10
C ALA A 233 4.43 -14.62 -8.28
N GLY A 234 3.58 -13.72 -8.79
CA GLY A 234 3.96 -12.83 -9.88
C GLY A 234 5.04 -11.79 -9.48
N ASN A 235 5.03 -11.29 -8.25
CA ASN A 235 6.08 -10.41 -7.73
C ASN A 235 7.43 -11.13 -7.60
N LEU A 236 7.44 -12.35 -7.05
CA LEU A 236 8.65 -13.18 -6.97
C LEU A 236 9.15 -13.57 -8.37
N LEU A 237 8.24 -13.82 -9.31
CA LEU A 237 8.58 -14.13 -10.70
C LEU A 237 9.21 -12.91 -11.39
N THR A 238 8.72 -11.71 -11.09
CA THR A 238 9.34 -10.45 -11.54
C THR A 238 10.79 -10.36 -11.07
N GLN A 239 11.04 -10.59 -9.79
CA GLN A 239 12.40 -10.57 -9.23
C GLN A 239 13.30 -11.63 -9.89
N ALA A 240 12.79 -12.84 -10.09
CA ALA A 240 13.55 -13.92 -10.72
C ALA A 240 13.97 -13.57 -12.16
N TYR A 241 13.08 -12.99 -12.98
CA TYR A 241 13.44 -12.54 -14.33
C TYR A 241 14.43 -11.37 -14.34
N LEU A 242 14.27 -10.40 -13.44
CA LEU A 242 15.21 -9.29 -13.30
C LEU A 242 16.60 -9.78 -12.92
N TYR A 243 16.69 -10.72 -11.98
CA TYR A 243 17.95 -11.34 -11.57
C TYR A 243 18.59 -12.15 -12.71
N GLN A 244 17.79 -12.93 -13.46
CA GLN A 244 18.31 -13.79 -14.53
C GLN A 244 18.76 -13.03 -15.79
N GLY A 245 18.03 -11.99 -16.20
CA GLY A 245 18.24 -11.36 -17.51
C GLY A 245 17.79 -9.90 -17.59
N GLY A 246 17.56 -9.26 -16.44
CA GLY A 246 17.17 -7.86 -16.36
C GLY A 246 15.80 -7.55 -16.95
N ILE A 247 15.57 -6.26 -17.22
CA ILE A 247 14.29 -5.73 -17.71
C ILE A 247 13.89 -6.37 -19.05
N LYS A 248 14.86 -6.65 -19.92
CA LYS A 248 14.60 -7.25 -21.25
C LYS A 248 13.93 -8.62 -21.12
N LEU A 249 14.47 -9.51 -20.29
CA LEU A 249 13.89 -10.84 -20.08
C LEU A 249 12.50 -10.77 -19.44
N LEU A 250 12.30 -9.82 -18.50
CA LEU A 250 11.00 -9.56 -17.90
C LEU A 250 9.95 -9.16 -18.96
N CYS A 251 10.30 -8.29 -19.91
CA CYS A 251 9.42 -7.88 -20.99
C CYS A 251 9.04 -9.08 -21.89
N GLU A 252 10.03 -9.83 -22.37
CA GLU A 252 9.82 -11.02 -23.22
C GLU A 252 8.98 -12.12 -22.53
N SER A 253 9.02 -12.16 -21.20
CA SER A 253 8.30 -13.15 -20.39
C SER A 253 6.90 -12.72 -19.98
N ALA A 254 6.58 -11.42 -20.04
CA ALA A 254 5.26 -10.91 -19.70
C ALA A 254 4.18 -11.48 -20.63
N GLU A 255 4.46 -11.57 -21.94
CA GLU A 255 3.53 -12.16 -22.90
C GLU A 255 3.24 -13.64 -22.61
N LYS A 256 4.29 -14.43 -22.37
CA LYS A 256 4.18 -15.88 -22.12
C LYS A 256 3.30 -16.19 -20.91
N ASN A 257 3.31 -15.31 -19.92
CA ASN A 257 2.63 -15.49 -18.64
C ASN A 257 1.33 -14.69 -18.52
N LYS A 258 0.90 -13.96 -19.56
CA LYS A 258 -0.20 -12.97 -19.51
C LYS A 258 -1.52 -13.46 -18.89
N ASN A 259 -1.85 -14.75 -19.07
CA ASN A 259 -3.09 -15.33 -18.56
C ASN A 259 -3.09 -15.54 -17.05
N ARG A 260 -1.93 -15.85 -16.46
CA ARG A 260 -1.79 -16.12 -15.02
C ARG A 260 -1.22 -14.93 -14.27
N HIS A 261 -0.22 -14.28 -14.88
CA HIS A 261 0.54 -13.19 -14.29
C HIS A 261 0.55 -11.92 -15.16
N PRO A 262 -0.61 -11.30 -15.46
CA PRO A 262 -0.61 -10.03 -16.19
C PRO A 262 0.11 -8.90 -15.44
N LEU A 263 0.36 -9.02 -14.13
CA LEU A 263 1.15 -8.04 -13.37
C LEU A 263 2.56 -7.85 -13.92
N LEU A 264 3.13 -8.86 -14.62
CA LEU A 264 4.46 -8.74 -15.20
C LEU A 264 4.55 -7.59 -16.21
N TYR A 265 3.47 -7.29 -16.95
CA TYR A 265 3.43 -6.11 -17.81
C TYR A 265 3.50 -4.81 -17.01
N GLU A 266 2.77 -4.72 -15.89
CA GLU A 266 2.81 -3.54 -15.01
C GLU A 266 4.23 -3.32 -14.49
N LYS A 267 4.86 -4.37 -13.99
CA LYS A 267 6.23 -4.30 -13.44
C LYS A 267 7.24 -3.97 -14.52
N ALA A 268 7.16 -4.62 -15.69
CA ALA A 268 8.04 -4.33 -16.81
C ALA A 268 7.94 -2.86 -17.25
N CYS A 269 6.72 -2.34 -17.44
CA CYS A 269 6.52 -0.93 -17.76
C CYS A 269 7.04 0.00 -16.67
N PHE A 270 6.88 -0.36 -15.40
CA PHE A 270 7.44 0.40 -14.27
C PHE A 270 8.96 0.49 -14.35
N TYR A 271 9.66 -0.65 -14.46
CA TYR A 271 11.12 -0.65 -14.54
C TYR A 271 11.66 0.05 -15.79
N LEU A 272 11.00 -0.12 -16.95
CA LEU A 272 11.35 0.63 -18.17
C LEU A 272 11.20 2.14 -17.97
N TYR A 273 10.12 2.59 -17.32
CA TYR A 273 9.91 4.00 -17.04
C TYR A 273 10.96 4.57 -16.08
N GLU A 274 11.25 3.86 -14.98
CA GLU A 274 12.27 4.27 -14.00
C GLU A 274 13.68 4.32 -14.61
N ASP A 275 14.01 3.38 -15.50
CA ASP A 275 15.25 3.38 -16.26
C ASP A 275 15.25 4.36 -17.46
N LYS A 276 14.19 5.20 -17.58
CA LYS A 276 14.00 6.21 -18.64
C LYS A 276 13.96 5.64 -20.06
N GLN A 277 13.67 4.34 -20.20
CA GLN A 277 13.44 3.67 -21.47
C GLN A 277 11.99 3.91 -21.95
N PHE A 278 11.64 5.19 -22.15
CA PHE A 278 10.25 5.59 -22.42
C PHE A 278 9.68 4.97 -23.71
N SER A 279 10.48 4.87 -24.77
CA SER A 279 10.03 4.27 -26.04
C SER A 279 9.65 2.81 -25.88
N ASP A 280 10.40 2.05 -25.09
CA ASP A 280 10.12 0.64 -24.88
C ASP A 280 8.97 0.43 -23.89
N CYS A 281 8.83 1.31 -22.89
CA CYS A 281 7.65 1.36 -22.01
C CYS A 281 6.35 1.60 -22.82
N GLU A 282 6.37 2.54 -23.76
CA GLU A 282 5.23 2.83 -24.64
C GLU A 282 4.88 1.61 -25.52
N LYS A 283 5.88 1.01 -26.18
CA LYS A 283 5.66 -0.19 -27.02
C LYS A 283 5.09 -1.35 -26.22
N LEU A 284 5.67 -1.63 -25.04
CA LEU A 284 5.19 -2.71 -24.18
C LEU A 284 3.78 -2.42 -23.66
N GLY A 285 3.46 -1.15 -23.38
CA GLY A 285 2.11 -0.70 -23.05
C GLY A 285 1.11 -1.05 -24.15
N LEU A 286 1.43 -0.73 -25.42
CA LEU A 286 0.57 -1.07 -26.57
C LEU A 286 0.40 -2.59 -26.72
N GLU A 287 1.47 -3.35 -26.54
CA GLU A 287 1.42 -4.81 -26.56
C GLU A 287 0.48 -5.34 -25.46
N ALA A 288 0.59 -4.82 -24.24
CA ALA A 288 -0.27 -5.19 -23.12
C ALA A 288 -1.74 -4.89 -23.40
N LEU A 289 -2.07 -3.80 -24.11
CA LEU A 289 -3.45 -3.48 -24.47
C LEU A 289 -4.10 -4.55 -25.36
N ASN A 290 -3.31 -5.21 -26.21
CA ASN A 290 -3.75 -6.30 -27.09
C ASN A 290 -3.78 -7.66 -26.38
N ASN A 291 -2.90 -7.83 -25.39
CA ASN A 291 -2.66 -9.11 -24.73
C ASN A 291 -3.46 -9.31 -23.44
N ILE A 292 -3.84 -8.24 -22.76
CA ILE A 292 -4.63 -8.26 -21.53
C ILE A 292 -6.09 -7.94 -21.87
N THR A 293 -7.02 -8.72 -21.32
CA THR A 293 -8.47 -8.50 -21.51
C THR A 293 -8.87 -7.08 -21.08
N GLU A 294 -9.72 -6.43 -21.89
CA GLU A 294 -10.15 -5.05 -21.65
C GLU A 294 -10.75 -4.82 -20.27
N SER A 295 -11.49 -5.77 -19.71
CA SER A 295 -12.09 -5.66 -18.39
C SER A 295 -11.11 -5.76 -17.22
N ARG A 296 -9.83 -6.08 -17.42
CA ARG A 296 -8.88 -6.31 -16.31
C ARG A 296 -8.34 -4.98 -15.76
N LEU A 297 -8.42 -4.79 -14.44
CA LEU A 297 -7.91 -3.57 -13.78
C LEU A 297 -6.41 -3.34 -14.02
N ILE A 298 -5.63 -4.41 -14.07
CA ILE A 298 -4.18 -4.35 -14.33
C ILE A 298 -3.83 -3.69 -15.67
N ARG A 299 -4.71 -3.80 -16.68
CA ARG A 299 -4.55 -3.16 -17.99
C ARG A 299 -4.59 -1.64 -17.88
N ALA A 300 -5.42 -1.09 -16.97
CA ALA A 300 -5.46 0.34 -16.69
C ALA A 300 -4.16 0.82 -16.03
N LYS A 301 -3.57 0.03 -15.12
CA LYS A 301 -2.28 0.36 -14.49
C LYS A 301 -1.14 0.41 -15.52
N VAL A 302 -1.10 -0.56 -16.43
CA VAL A 302 -0.14 -0.57 -17.55
C VAL A 302 -0.34 0.65 -18.44
N ALA A 303 -1.59 0.93 -18.84
CA ALA A 303 -1.92 2.12 -19.64
C ALA A 303 -1.47 3.41 -18.95
N ASN A 304 -1.69 3.54 -17.64
CA ASN A 304 -1.25 4.70 -16.85
C ASN A 304 0.27 4.88 -16.84
N LEU A 305 1.06 3.80 -16.77
CA LEU A 305 2.52 3.88 -16.88
C LEU A 305 2.95 4.28 -18.29
N ALA A 306 2.33 3.68 -19.31
CA ALA A 306 2.62 3.98 -20.71
C ALA A 306 2.24 5.42 -21.11
N VAL A 307 1.17 5.99 -20.52
CA VAL A 307 0.85 7.43 -20.63
C VAL A 307 2.01 8.27 -20.15
N LYS A 308 2.58 7.98 -18.97
CA LYS A 308 3.70 8.76 -18.43
C LYS A 308 4.89 8.76 -19.40
N ALA A 309 5.19 7.60 -19.99
CA ALA A 309 6.23 7.48 -21.01
C ALA A 309 5.88 8.28 -22.29
N SER A 310 4.64 8.15 -22.79
CA SER A 310 4.16 8.85 -23.98
C SER A 310 4.20 10.37 -23.82
N ILE A 311 3.94 10.89 -22.62
CA ILE A 311 4.09 12.31 -22.28
C ILE A 311 5.55 12.76 -22.38
N GLN A 312 6.51 11.94 -21.96
CA GLN A 312 7.94 12.27 -22.12
C GLN A 312 8.37 12.29 -23.58
N LEU A 313 7.66 11.56 -24.45
CA LEU A 313 7.94 11.46 -25.89
C LEU A 313 7.11 12.43 -26.75
N ASP A 314 6.15 13.15 -26.17
CA ASP A 314 5.19 14.02 -26.87
C ASP A 314 4.35 13.28 -27.94
N HIS A 315 4.03 12.00 -27.70
CA HIS A 315 3.25 11.17 -28.60
C HIS A 315 1.74 11.26 -28.30
N LEU A 316 1.09 12.34 -28.75
CA LEU A 316 -0.33 12.62 -28.46
C LEU A 316 -1.28 11.48 -28.87
N ASP A 317 -1.05 10.84 -30.03
CA ASP A 317 -1.89 9.73 -30.52
C ASP A 317 -1.84 8.51 -29.59
N LYS A 318 -0.70 8.27 -28.93
CA LYS A 318 -0.52 7.20 -27.96
C LYS A 318 -1.17 7.52 -26.63
N ILE A 319 -1.03 8.78 -26.18
CA ILE A 319 -1.73 9.28 -24.99
C ILE A 319 -3.24 9.06 -25.14
N GLU A 320 -3.82 9.38 -26.30
CA GLU A 320 -5.25 9.16 -26.52
C GLU A 320 -5.65 7.68 -26.38
N GLN A 321 -4.90 6.78 -27.01
CA GLN A 321 -5.16 5.35 -26.95
C GLN A 321 -5.10 4.81 -25.51
N PHE A 322 -4.09 5.23 -24.75
CA PHE A 322 -3.95 4.78 -23.36
C PHE A 322 -5.00 5.37 -22.43
N TYR A 323 -5.44 6.63 -22.62
CA TYR A 323 -6.54 7.19 -21.83
C TYR A 323 -7.85 6.43 -22.04
N GLU A 324 -8.19 6.11 -23.29
CA GLU A 324 -9.37 5.30 -23.58
C GLU A 324 -9.24 3.91 -22.96
N ALA A 325 -8.11 3.24 -23.17
CA ALA A 325 -7.87 1.92 -22.62
C ALA A 325 -7.94 1.89 -21.09
N ALA A 326 -7.38 2.89 -20.41
CA ALA A 326 -7.44 3.02 -18.96
C ALA A 326 -8.88 3.14 -18.45
N PHE A 327 -9.74 3.92 -19.14
CA PHE A 327 -11.13 4.08 -18.73
C PHE A 327 -11.96 2.79 -18.87
N TYR A 328 -11.81 2.06 -19.97
CA TYR A 328 -12.56 0.82 -20.19
C TYR A 328 -12.07 -0.32 -19.29
N SER A 329 -10.80 -0.28 -18.88
CA SER A 329 -10.20 -1.22 -17.94
C SER A 329 -10.42 -0.88 -16.47
N GLU A 330 -10.54 0.40 -16.12
CA GLU A 330 -10.88 0.87 -14.78
C GLU A 330 -11.70 2.16 -14.92
N SER A 331 -13.02 2.08 -14.75
CA SER A 331 -13.92 3.23 -15.03
C SER A 331 -14.00 4.23 -13.88
N SER A 332 -12.84 4.70 -13.42
CA SER A 332 -12.73 5.73 -12.39
C SER A 332 -13.09 7.14 -12.91
N LEU A 333 -13.38 8.07 -12.00
CA LEU A 333 -13.66 9.45 -12.36
C LEU A 333 -12.46 10.13 -13.04
N ILE A 334 -11.24 9.90 -12.56
CA ILE A 334 -10.04 10.49 -13.18
C ILE A 334 -9.86 10.00 -14.62
N HIS A 335 -10.10 8.72 -14.89
CA HIS A 335 -10.03 8.20 -16.27
C HIS A 335 -11.14 8.78 -17.14
N TYR A 336 -12.35 8.98 -16.61
CA TYR A 336 -13.41 9.67 -17.33
C TYR A 336 -13.03 11.12 -17.68
N LEU A 337 -12.49 11.87 -16.72
CA LEU A 337 -12.09 13.26 -16.91
C LEU A 337 -10.97 13.40 -17.95
N ARG A 338 -10.07 12.41 -18.07
CA ARG A 338 -9.07 12.37 -19.15
C ARG A 338 -9.67 12.24 -20.53
N LEU A 339 -10.83 11.58 -20.68
CA LEU A 339 -11.53 11.53 -21.97
C LEU A 339 -11.95 12.91 -22.46
N LEU A 340 -12.13 13.89 -21.57
CA LEU A 340 -12.45 15.28 -21.93
C LEU A 340 -11.29 16.00 -22.63
N LYS A 341 -10.05 15.55 -22.40
CA LYS A 341 -8.84 16.10 -23.04
C LYS A 341 -8.66 15.60 -24.48
N LEU A 342 -9.35 14.53 -24.85
CA LEU A 342 -9.16 13.87 -26.13
C LEU A 342 -9.85 14.61 -27.27
N SER A 343 -9.36 14.37 -28.49
CA SER A 343 -10.13 14.65 -29.69
C SER A 343 -11.47 13.90 -29.65
N ASN A 344 -12.53 14.51 -30.22
CA ASN A 344 -13.90 13.95 -30.23
C ASN A 344 -14.43 13.58 -28.83
N ASN A 345 -14.09 14.36 -27.80
CA ASN A 345 -14.45 14.07 -26.41
C ASN A 345 -15.95 13.79 -26.21
N GLU A 346 -16.86 14.50 -26.87
CA GLU A 346 -18.31 14.31 -26.72
C GLU A 346 -18.73 12.87 -27.09
N GLU A 347 -18.21 12.33 -28.20
CA GLU A 347 -18.48 10.97 -28.63
C GLU A 347 -17.87 9.96 -27.64
N LYS A 348 -16.62 10.18 -27.22
CA LYS A 348 -15.91 9.30 -26.28
C LYS A 348 -16.61 9.25 -24.91
N THR A 349 -17.01 10.41 -24.37
CA THR A 349 -17.76 10.47 -23.10
C THR A 349 -19.16 9.87 -23.21
N HIS A 350 -19.82 9.99 -24.36
CA HIS A 350 -21.11 9.36 -24.59
C HIS A 350 -21.00 7.83 -24.56
N LYS A 351 -20.01 7.27 -25.29
CA LYS A 351 -19.72 5.83 -25.27
C LYS A 351 -19.35 5.35 -23.86
N ALA A 352 -18.51 6.11 -23.16
CA ALA A 352 -18.13 5.83 -21.78
C ALA A 352 -19.35 5.74 -20.84
N ALA A 353 -20.30 6.67 -20.96
CA ALA A 353 -21.52 6.65 -20.15
C ALA A 353 -22.43 5.44 -20.44
N LEU A 354 -22.53 5.01 -21.71
CA LEU A 354 -23.25 3.79 -22.08
C LEU A 354 -22.55 2.53 -21.53
N PHE A 355 -21.22 2.51 -21.53
CA PHE A 355 -20.42 1.42 -20.97
C PHE A 355 -20.62 1.29 -19.45
N VAL A 356 -20.52 2.40 -18.72
CA VAL A 356 -20.71 2.45 -17.26
C VAL A 356 -22.05 1.88 -16.81
N LYS A 357 -23.11 2.11 -17.58
CA LYS A 357 -24.45 1.55 -17.30
C LYS A 357 -24.49 0.02 -17.34
N LYS A 358 -23.58 -0.62 -18.08
CA LYS A 358 -23.50 -2.08 -18.26
C LYS A 358 -22.51 -2.77 -17.32
N LEU A 359 -21.68 -2.03 -16.59
CA LEU A 359 -20.72 -2.60 -15.65
C LEU A 359 -21.43 -3.33 -14.50
N PRO A 360 -20.80 -4.32 -13.85
CA PRO A 360 -21.34 -4.94 -12.65
C PRO A 360 -21.36 -3.94 -11.47
N ASP A 361 -22.44 -3.97 -10.68
CA ASP A 361 -22.64 -3.15 -9.47
C ASP A 361 -21.92 -3.71 -8.24
N THR A 362 -21.61 -5.01 -8.28
CA THR A 362 -20.91 -5.72 -7.22
C THR A 362 -19.52 -6.09 -7.68
N PHE A 363 -18.54 -5.82 -6.82
CA PHE A 363 -17.21 -6.33 -7.05
C PHE A 363 -17.23 -7.84 -6.94
N SER A 364 -16.86 -8.54 -8.01
CA SER A 364 -16.57 -9.97 -7.93
C SER A 364 -15.29 -10.15 -7.11
N LYS A 365 -15.42 -10.20 -5.78
CA LYS A 365 -14.31 -10.46 -4.87
C LYS A 365 -13.73 -11.85 -5.17
N LYS A 366 -12.72 -11.95 -6.03
CA LYS A 366 -11.78 -13.09 -6.01
C LYS A 366 -10.75 -12.93 -4.87
N TYR A 367 -11.17 -12.33 -3.75
CA TYR A 367 -10.30 -12.01 -2.60
C TYR A 367 -9.86 -13.25 -1.83
N PHE A 368 -10.51 -14.40 -2.01
CA PHE A 368 -10.19 -15.58 -1.21
C PHE A 368 -8.77 -16.14 -1.44
N ASN A 369 -8.05 -15.74 -2.50
CA ASN A 369 -6.74 -16.32 -2.84
C ASN A 369 -5.61 -15.30 -3.10
N GLY A 370 -5.73 -14.02 -2.69
CA GLY A 370 -4.62 -13.05 -2.83
C GLY A 370 -4.16 -12.78 -4.29
N ASN A 371 -5.07 -12.88 -5.25
CA ASN A 371 -4.79 -12.69 -6.68
C ASN A 371 -5.57 -11.48 -7.24
N THR A 372 -5.14 -10.27 -6.87
CA THR A 372 -5.78 -9.02 -7.30
C THR A 372 -5.44 -8.65 -8.74
N GLN A 373 -4.35 -9.18 -9.31
CA GLN A 373 -3.98 -8.93 -10.71
C GLN A 373 -5.02 -9.44 -11.74
N LEU A 374 -5.92 -10.34 -11.35
CA LEU A 374 -7.03 -10.82 -12.17
C LEU A 374 -8.36 -10.11 -11.89
N ASN A 375 -8.38 -9.04 -11.10
CA ASN A 375 -9.62 -8.30 -10.84
C ASN A 375 -10.18 -7.67 -12.11
N GLU A 376 -11.51 -7.64 -12.19
CA GLU A 376 -12.25 -7.06 -13.31
C GLU A 376 -12.86 -5.72 -12.93
N ASN A 377 -13.09 -4.91 -13.97
CA ASN A 377 -13.72 -3.62 -13.88
C ASN A 377 -15.16 -3.76 -13.37
N TRP A 378 -15.49 -2.91 -12.42
CA TRP A 378 -16.78 -2.85 -11.76
C TRP A 378 -16.97 -1.42 -11.29
N LEU A 379 -18.21 -1.06 -10.97
CA LEU A 379 -18.46 0.26 -10.43
C LEU A 379 -19.63 0.19 -9.47
N SER A 380 -19.44 0.72 -8.26
CA SER A 380 -20.53 0.85 -7.31
C SER A 380 -21.63 1.76 -7.90
N ASP A 381 -22.85 1.56 -7.44
CA ASP A 381 -23.99 2.39 -7.78
C ASP A 381 -23.70 3.90 -7.63
N ASP A 382 -23.05 4.30 -6.54
CA ASP A 382 -22.75 5.70 -6.27
C ASP A 382 -21.70 6.25 -7.23
N SER A 383 -20.67 5.47 -7.55
CA SER A 383 -19.68 5.84 -8.57
C SER A 383 -20.32 5.91 -9.98
N LYS A 384 -21.28 5.03 -10.31
CA LYS A 384 -22.06 5.13 -11.55
C LYS A 384 -22.88 6.42 -11.62
N ARG A 385 -23.57 6.77 -10.53
CA ARG A 385 -24.34 8.03 -10.43
C ARG A 385 -23.42 9.23 -10.56
N LEU A 386 -22.25 9.20 -9.92
CA LEU A 386 -21.26 10.26 -10.05
C LEU A 386 -20.81 10.44 -11.50
N LEU A 387 -20.45 9.37 -12.22
CA LEU A 387 -20.10 9.47 -13.64
C LEU A 387 -21.25 9.99 -14.51
N ARG A 388 -22.50 9.62 -14.21
CA ARG A 388 -23.68 10.17 -14.91
C ARG A 388 -23.84 11.68 -14.67
N PHE A 389 -23.53 12.16 -13.48
CA PHE A 389 -23.48 13.60 -13.20
C PHE A 389 -22.42 14.30 -14.06
N PHE A 390 -21.20 13.74 -14.13
CA PHE A 390 -20.14 14.27 -14.99
C PHE A 390 -20.45 14.14 -16.49
N ASN A 391 -21.32 13.19 -16.88
CA ASN A 391 -21.91 13.09 -18.21
C ASN A 391 -23.15 13.98 -18.42
N LYS A 392 -23.38 14.96 -17.53
CA LYS A 392 -24.42 16.00 -17.66
C LYS A 392 -25.86 15.46 -17.60
N GLU A 393 -26.07 14.26 -17.04
CA GLU A 393 -27.40 13.70 -16.79
C GLU A 393 -28.02 14.30 -15.52
N PHE A 394 -28.08 15.63 -15.44
CA PHE A 394 -28.38 16.38 -14.22
C PHE A 394 -29.79 16.11 -13.67
N ASP A 395 -30.81 15.98 -14.52
CA ASP A 395 -32.20 15.75 -14.09
C ASP A 395 -32.39 14.39 -13.40
N PHE A 396 -31.70 13.36 -13.91
CA PHE A 396 -31.68 12.05 -13.28
C PHE A 396 -31.06 12.12 -11.88
N ILE A 397 -29.91 12.82 -11.77
CA ILE A 397 -29.17 12.92 -10.51
C ILE A 397 -29.89 13.80 -9.50
N TYR A 398 -30.51 14.88 -9.95
CA TYR A 398 -31.40 15.71 -9.16
C TYR A 398 -32.53 14.87 -8.53
N THR A 399 -33.21 14.04 -9.33
CA THR A 399 -34.31 13.19 -8.86
C THR A 399 -33.84 12.20 -7.79
N TYR A 400 -32.64 11.64 -7.94
CA TYR A 400 -32.02 10.80 -6.91
C TYR A 400 -31.79 11.58 -5.60
N CYS A 401 -31.21 12.78 -5.68
CA CYS A 401 -30.96 13.62 -4.50
C CYS A 401 -32.25 14.08 -3.80
N GLU A 402 -33.38 14.20 -4.52
CA GLU A 402 -34.70 14.46 -3.94
C GLU A 402 -35.23 13.28 -3.12
N GLY A 403 -34.98 12.04 -3.57
CA GLY A 403 -35.38 10.83 -2.85
C GLY A 403 -34.64 10.62 -1.52
N GLU A 404 -33.42 11.15 -1.40
CA GLU A 404 -32.57 10.97 -0.20
C GLU A 404 -32.89 11.99 0.90
N LYS A 405 -33.53 11.52 1.98
CA LYS A 405 -34.03 12.36 3.09
C LYS A 405 -33.07 12.54 4.26
N ASN A 406 -31.96 11.80 4.33
CA ASN A 406 -31.09 11.78 5.51
C ASN A 406 -29.98 12.85 5.46
N ASP A 407 -30.34 14.10 5.74
CA ASP A 407 -29.39 15.22 5.73
C ASP A 407 -28.34 15.17 6.88
N LEU A 408 -28.58 14.36 7.91
CA LEU A 408 -27.58 14.13 8.96
C LEU A 408 -26.35 13.40 8.42
N ASN A 409 -26.49 12.51 7.43
CA ASN A 409 -25.36 11.75 6.87
C ASN A 409 -24.64 12.46 5.71
N TRP A 410 -24.87 13.77 5.50
CA TRP A 410 -24.34 14.56 4.38
C TRP A 410 -22.87 14.31 4.02
N ASN A 411 -21.98 14.30 5.02
CA ASN A 411 -20.53 14.18 4.77
C ASN A 411 -20.12 12.82 4.22
N ASN A 412 -20.95 11.79 4.42
CA ASN A 412 -20.67 10.43 3.98
C ASN A 412 -21.59 9.99 2.83
N SER A 413 -22.53 10.83 2.39
CA SER A 413 -23.45 10.48 1.30
C SER A 413 -23.07 11.11 -0.03
N LEU A 414 -23.51 10.48 -1.13
CA LEU A 414 -23.31 10.98 -2.49
C LEU A 414 -23.96 12.36 -2.67
N LYS A 415 -25.12 12.63 -2.05
CA LYS A 415 -25.76 13.96 -2.06
C LYS A 415 -24.84 15.06 -1.56
N GLY A 416 -24.00 14.79 -0.55
CA GLY A 416 -23.02 15.74 -0.06
C GLY A 416 -21.83 16.00 -0.99
N ILE A 417 -21.69 15.24 -2.09
CA ILE A 417 -20.76 15.49 -3.20
C ILE A 417 -21.49 16.22 -4.34
N ILE A 418 -22.66 15.71 -4.72
CA ILE A 418 -23.44 16.21 -5.85
C ILE A 418 -23.91 17.65 -5.65
N VAL A 419 -24.43 18.00 -4.47
CA VAL A 419 -24.94 19.36 -4.22
C VAL A 419 -23.83 20.42 -4.33
N PRO A 420 -22.65 20.24 -3.72
CA PRO A 420 -21.50 21.11 -3.97
C PRO A 420 -21.09 21.21 -5.44
N LEU A 421 -21.16 20.12 -6.22
CA LEU A 421 -20.86 20.16 -7.65
C LEU A 421 -21.88 21.01 -8.45
N PHE A 422 -23.16 20.99 -8.07
CA PHE A 422 -24.17 21.89 -8.65
C PHE A 422 -23.85 23.37 -8.41
N PHE A 423 -23.32 23.73 -7.23
CA PHE A 423 -22.82 25.10 -7.02
C PHE A 423 -21.70 25.46 -7.99
N LEU A 424 -20.75 24.54 -8.22
CA LEU A 424 -19.62 24.82 -9.10
C LEU A 424 -20.05 25.09 -10.54
N ILE A 425 -21.05 24.37 -11.08
CA ILE A 425 -21.54 24.60 -12.45
C ILE A 425 -22.41 25.84 -12.60
N LEU A 426 -23.07 26.29 -11.53
CA LEU A 426 -23.90 27.50 -11.54
C LEU A 426 -23.11 28.78 -11.25
N ASP A 427 -21.96 28.66 -10.58
CA ASP A 427 -21.09 29.79 -10.28
C ASP A 427 -20.50 30.39 -11.55
N LYS A 428 -20.78 31.67 -11.81
CA LYS A 428 -20.23 32.41 -12.95
C LYS A 428 -18.99 33.24 -12.59
N ASN A 429 -18.54 33.20 -11.33
CA ASN A 429 -17.36 33.94 -10.91
C ASN A 429 -16.07 33.24 -11.33
N ASP A 430 -15.19 33.99 -11.99
CA ASP A 430 -13.82 33.55 -12.32
C ASP A 430 -12.89 33.56 -11.09
N THR A 431 -13.22 34.34 -10.06
CA THR A 431 -12.40 34.45 -8.84
C THR A 431 -12.76 33.37 -7.83
N THR A 432 -11.73 32.72 -7.26
CA THR A 432 -11.93 31.67 -6.25
C THR A 432 -12.01 32.27 -4.84
N SER A 433 -13.23 32.41 -4.32
CA SER A 433 -13.50 32.85 -2.94
C SER A 433 -12.97 31.86 -1.89
N LYS A 434 -12.91 32.28 -0.62
CA LYS A 434 -12.54 31.38 0.50
C LYS A 434 -13.50 30.20 0.62
N ALA A 435 -14.81 30.46 0.49
CA ALA A 435 -15.84 29.42 0.54
C ALA A 435 -15.67 28.42 -0.62
N LYS A 436 -15.51 28.93 -1.85
CA LYS A 436 -15.28 28.08 -3.03
C LYS A 436 -14.01 27.23 -2.89
N LYS A 437 -12.90 27.80 -2.42
CA LYS A 437 -11.65 27.04 -2.14
C LYS A 437 -11.87 25.92 -1.12
N ALA A 438 -12.58 26.20 -0.03
CA ALA A 438 -12.87 25.20 1.01
C ALA A 438 -13.71 24.03 0.46
N ILE A 439 -14.71 24.34 -0.37
CA ILE A 439 -15.57 23.34 -1.02
C ILE A 439 -14.81 22.52 -2.06
N ILE A 440 -14.02 23.15 -2.94
CA ILE A 440 -13.20 22.44 -3.94
C ILE A 440 -12.25 21.48 -3.25
N LYS A 441 -11.56 21.92 -2.19
CA LYS A 441 -10.64 21.05 -1.42
C LYS A 441 -11.35 19.79 -0.87
N LYS A 442 -12.56 19.95 -0.33
CA LYS A 442 -13.37 18.82 0.18
C LYS A 442 -13.86 17.92 -0.95
N LEU A 443 -14.23 18.49 -2.10
CA LEU A 443 -14.66 17.72 -3.26
C LEU A 443 -13.52 16.88 -3.81
N VAL A 444 -12.36 17.48 -4.05
CA VAL A 444 -11.18 16.80 -4.57
C VAL A 444 -10.81 15.60 -3.71
N SER A 445 -10.76 15.75 -2.38
CA SER A 445 -10.47 14.62 -1.48
C SER A 445 -11.53 13.52 -1.53
N ARG A 446 -12.81 13.87 -1.70
CA ARG A 446 -13.92 12.90 -1.75
C ARG A 446 -14.09 12.22 -3.10
N LEU A 447 -13.68 12.89 -4.18
CA LEU A 447 -13.77 12.40 -5.55
C LEU A 447 -12.58 11.50 -5.92
N ASN A 448 -11.53 11.46 -5.09
CA ASN A 448 -10.33 10.64 -5.30
C ASN A 448 -9.66 10.92 -6.67
N VAL A 449 -9.65 12.19 -7.10
CA VAL A 449 -9.12 12.64 -8.41
C VAL A 449 -7.63 12.87 -8.29
N TYR A 450 -6.87 11.84 -7.96
CA TYR A 450 -5.41 11.92 -7.88
C TYR A 450 -4.81 11.77 -9.28
N SER A 451 -4.25 12.85 -9.81
CA SER A 451 -3.64 12.86 -11.14
C SER A 451 -2.22 12.29 -11.10
N ILE A 452 -1.90 11.37 -12.02
CA ILE A 452 -0.53 10.89 -12.23
C ILE A 452 0.30 11.85 -13.11
N GLU A 453 -0.39 12.76 -13.80
CA GLU A 453 0.19 13.87 -14.55
C GLU A 453 0.32 15.02 -13.55
N LYS A 454 1.46 15.73 -13.52
CA LYS A 454 1.79 16.80 -12.53
C LYS A 454 0.82 18.00 -12.50
N GLU A 455 -0.33 17.89 -13.13
CA GLU A 455 -1.45 18.82 -13.11
C GLU A 455 -2.14 18.86 -11.75
N ARG A 456 -2.76 20.00 -11.44
CA ARG A 456 -3.54 20.12 -10.21
C ARG A 456 -4.90 19.48 -10.44
N GLU A 457 -5.39 18.80 -9.42
CA GLU A 457 -6.66 18.06 -9.45
C GLU A 457 -7.85 18.99 -9.72
N GLU A 458 -7.74 20.25 -9.28
CA GLU A 458 -8.69 21.34 -9.55
C GLU A 458 -8.83 21.65 -11.05
N ASP A 459 -7.74 21.49 -11.83
CA ASP A 459 -7.72 21.82 -13.26
C ASP A 459 -8.67 20.88 -14.05
N TYR A 460 -8.90 19.64 -13.57
CA TYR A 460 -9.84 18.70 -14.18
C TYR A 460 -11.31 19.09 -13.95
N LEU A 461 -11.63 19.61 -12.76
CA LEU A 461 -12.98 20.10 -12.46
C LEU A 461 -13.30 21.35 -13.29
N ASP A 462 -12.33 22.24 -13.44
CA ASP A 462 -12.45 23.42 -14.30
C ASP A 462 -12.58 23.04 -15.78
N LEU A 463 -11.81 22.06 -16.25
CA LEU A 463 -11.94 21.51 -17.59
C LEU A 463 -13.35 20.97 -17.84
N TRP A 464 -13.85 20.13 -16.93
CA TRP A 464 -15.20 19.58 -17.04
C TRP A 464 -16.27 20.67 -17.03
N LYS A 465 -16.17 21.63 -16.10
CA LYS A 465 -17.13 22.74 -15.97
C LYS A 465 -17.28 23.53 -17.28
N LYS A 466 -16.18 23.77 -18.02
CA LYS A 466 -16.22 24.46 -19.32
C LYS A 466 -17.04 23.72 -20.38
N THR A 467 -17.25 22.41 -20.23
CA THR A 467 -18.08 21.61 -21.15
C THR A 467 -19.57 21.68 -20.84
N VAL A 468 -19.96 22.23 -19.68
CA VAL A 468 -21.35 22.28 -19.22
C VAL A 468 -22.06 23.49 -19.80
N LYS A 469 -23.23 23.27 -20.40
CA LYS A 469 -24.13 24.32 -20.90
C LYS A 469 -25.50 24.11 -20.27
N LEU A 470 -25.96 25.08 -19.49
CA LEU A 470 -27.28 25.07 -18.84
C LEU A 470 -28.18 26.13 -19.47
N THR A 471 -29.46 25.84 -19.63
CA THR A 471 -30.45 26.85 -20.05
C THR A 471 -30.80 27.81 -18.90
N PRO A 472 -31.31 29.02 -19.18
CA PRO A 472 -31.77 29.94 -18.14
C PRO A 472 -32.83 29.33 -17.20
N GLU A 473 -33.68 28.46 -17.73
CA GLU A 473 -34.71 27.73 -16.97
C GLU A 473 -34.07 26.74 -16.01
N GLN A 474 -33.08 25.96 -16.48
CA GLN A 474 -32.32 25.02 -15.64
C GLN A 474 -31.55 25.74 -14.54
N ILE A 475 -30.89 26.86 -14.86
CA ILE A 475 -30.18 27.69 -13.88
C ILE A 475 -31.15 28.13 -12.79
N THR A 476 -32.29 28.72 -13.17
CA THR A 476 -33.30 29.18 -12.22
C THR A 476 -33.83 28.04 -11.35
N PHE A 477 -34.16 26.90 -11.98
CA PHE A 477 -34.65 25.71 -11.30
C PHE A 477 -33.66 25.18 -10.26
N TYR A 478 -32.42 24.94 -10.65
CA TYR A 478 -31.41 24.41 -9.73
C TYR A 478 -31.03 25.41 -8.64
N LEU A 479 -31.05 26.72 -8.88
CA LEU A 479 -30.83 27.73 -7.84
C LEU A 479 -31.92 27.68 -6.76
N VAL A 480 -33.19 27.59 -7.15
CA VAL A 480 -34.31 27.46 -6.21
C VAL A 480 -34.15 26.18 -5.38
N TRP A 481 -33.83 25.07 -6.05
CA TRP A 481 -33.60 23.80 -5.38
C TRP A 481 -32.43 23.84 -4.40
N LEU A 482 -31.28 24.40 -4.79
CA LEU A 482 -30.12 24.54 -3.91
C LEU A 482 -30.44 25.38 -2.68
N ASN A 483 -31.18 26.48 -2.83
CA ASN A 483 -31.61 27.29 -1.70
C ASN A 483 -32.45 26.48 -0.70
N GLN A 484 -33.42 25.67 -1.20
CA GLN A 484 -34.23 24.80 -0.36
C GLN A 484 -33.38 23.73 0.36
N LYS A 485 -32.40 23.12 -0.33
CA LYS A 485 -31.53 22.11 0.26
C LYS A 485 -30.59 22.68 1.32
N ILE A 486 -30.01 23.85 1.08
CA ILE A 486 -29.17 24.50 2.08
C ILE A 486 -29.98 24.95 3.29
N ALA A 487 -31.21 25.43 3.10
CA ALA A 487 -32.10 25.74 4.22
C ALA A 487 -32.38 24.50 5.09
N ALA A 488 -32.80 23.39 4.47
CA ALA A 488 -33.07 22.14 5.18
C ALA A 488 -31.84 21.59 5.91
N LEU A 489 -30.68 21.55 5.25
CA LEU A 489 -29.42 21.12 5.85
C LEU A 489 -29.02 22.02 7.03
N THR A 490 -29.19 23.33 6.89
CA THR A 490 -28.85 24.30 7.94
C THR A 490 -29.78 24.16 9.14
N ASP A 491 -31.07 23.92 8.94
CA ASP A 491 -32.01 23.64 10.03
C ASP A 491 -31.61 22.38 10.80
N VAL A 492 -31.24 21.32 10.10
CA VAL A 492 -30.74 20.08 10.73
C VAL A 492 -29.46 20.33 11.52
N ILE A 493 -28.46 20.99 10.92
CA ILE A 493 -27.15 21.21 11.54
C ILE A 493 -27.21 22.26 12.67
N VAL A 494 -27.70 23.46 12.38
CA VAL A 494 -27.67 24.62 13.26
C VAL A 494 -28.86 24.62 14.22
N GLY A 495 -30.05 24.28 13.71
CA GLY A 495 -31.24 24.08 14.54
C GLY A 495 -31.03 22.93 15.53
N GLY A 496 -30.53 21.78 15.05
CA GLY A 496 -30.17 20.61 15.86
C GLY A 496 -28.95 20.79 16.77
N GLY A 497 -28.18 21.87 16.64
CA GLY A 497 -27.09 22.21 17.57
C GLY A 497 -25.78 21.45 17.35
N TYR A 498 -25.54 20.89 16.17
CA TYR A 498 -24.32 20.16 15.80
C TYR A 498 -23.14 21.10 15.55
N ARG A 499 -22.62 21.74 16.61
CA ARG A 499 -21.59 22.80 16.55
C ARG A 499 -20.34 22.42 15.74
N LYS A 500 -19.90 21.15 15.82
CA LYS A 500 -18.74 20.64 15.05
C LYS A 500 -18.95 20.69 13.52
N ARG A 501 -20.18 20.90 13.04
CA ARG A 501 -20.56 20.94 11.62
C ARG A 501 -20.99 22.31 11.12
N TYR A 502 -20.92 23.35 11.97
CA TYR A 502 -21.35 24.70 11.59
C TYR A 502 -20.54 25.28 10.43
N SER A 503 -19.25 24.97 10.33
CA SER A 503 -18.40 25.36 9.21
C SER A 503 -18.93 24.86 7.87
N THR A 504 -19.47 23.63 7.82
CA THR A 504 -20.04 23.06 6.60
C THR A 504 -21.27 23.83 6.12
N ALA A 505 -22.17 24.18 7.04
CA ALA A 505 -23.33 25.01 6.71
C ALA A 505 -22.90 26.43 6.29
N ALA A 506 -21.94 27.03 7.01
CA ALA A 506 -21.44 28.37 6.71
C ALA A 506 -20.79 28.47 5.31
N GLU A 507 -19.91 27.53 4.97
CA GLU A 507 -19.28 27.47 3.64
C GLU A 507 -20.32 27.38 2.51
N LEU A 508 -21.33 26.52 2.65
CA LEU A 508 -22.37 26.34 1.64
C LEU A 508 -23.30 27.55 1.53
N ILE A 509 -23.61 28.23 2.64
CA ILE A 509 -24.43 29.45 2.64
C ILE A 509 -23.71 30.60 1.94
N VAL A 510 -22.42 30.79 2.24
CA VAL A 510 -21.62 31.83 1.59
C VAL A 510 -21.50 31.54 0.10
N LEU A 511 -21.24 30.28 -0.28
CA LEU A 511 -21.19 29.87 -1.69
C LEU A 511 -22.55 30.05 -2.39
N LEU A 512 -23.67 29.72 -1.74
CA LEU A 512 -25.02 29.98 -2.27
C LEU A 512 -25.21 31.47 -2.55
N GLY A 513 -24.81 32.33 -1.62
CA GLY A 513 -24.86 33.77 -1.79
C GLY A 513 -24.04 34.26 -3.00
N GLU A 514 -22.81 33.78 -3.14
CA GLU A 514 -21.91 34.10 -4.27
C GLU A 514 -22.49 33.64 -5.62
N VAL A 515 -23.06 32.43 -5.65
CA VAL A 515 -23.67 31.88 -6.86
C VAL A 515 -24.93 32.65 -7.24
N VAL A 516 -25.80 32.98 -6.28
CA VAL A 516 -27.00 33.81 -6.50
C VAL A 516 -26.65 35.20 -7.02
N GLU A 517 -25.59 35.81 -6.48
CA GLU A 517 -25.08 37.10 -6.93
C GLU A 517 -24.54 37.04 -8.36
N SER A 518 -23.71 36.03 -8.66
CA SER A 518 -23.16 35.83 -10.02
C SER A 518 -24.23 35.54 -11.08
N ASN A 519 -25.42 35.12 -10.66
CA ASN A 519 -26.56 34.89 -11.53
C ASN A 519 -27.55 36.07 -11.60
N GLY A 520 -27.13 37.28 -11.20
CA GLY A 520 -27.83 38.54 -11.47
C GLY A 520 -28.58 39.14 -10.28
N THR A 521 -28.48 38.55 -9.08
CA THR A 521 -29.09 39.14 -7.88
C THR A 521 -28.14 40.13 -7.24
N HIS A 522 -28.43 41.44 -7.36
CA HIS A 522 -27.62 42.48 -6.73
C HIS A 522 -27.49 42.28 -5.21
N ASP A 523 -26.26 42.35 -4.68
CA ASP A 523 -25.88 42.07 -3.29
C ASP A 523 -26.35 40.69 -2.79
N GLY A 524 -26.44 39.70 -3.68
CA GLY A 524 -26.97 38.38 -3.39
C GLY A 524 -26.24 37.71 -2.21
N LYS A 525 -24.90 37.81 -2.19
CA LYS A 525 -24.07 37.28 -1.11
C LYS A 525 -24.43 37.86 0.25
N ILE A 526 -24.44 39.19 0.35
CA ILE A 526 -24.72 39.91 1.60
C ILE A 526 -26.15 39.62 2.07
N LYS A 527 -27.12 39.61 1.16
CA LYS A 527 -28.53 39.33 1.46
C LYS A 527 -28.73 37.93 2.04
N VAL A 528 -28.14 36.90 1.41
CA VAL A 528 -28.24 35.51 1.88
C VAL A 528 -27.60 35.35 3.24
N ILE A 529 -26.36 35.84 3.44
CA ILE A 529 -25.66 35.75 4.73
C ILE A 529 -26.45 36.43 5.85
N ASN A 530 -26.96 37.64 5.60
CA ASN A 530 -27.73 38.39 6.59
C ASN A 530 -29.06 37.72 6.94
N TRP A 531 -29.72 37.08 5.97
CA TRP A 531 -30.92 36.28 6.22
C TRP A 531 -30.62 35.15 7.21
N TYR A 532 -29.58 34.35 6.96
CA TYR A 532 -29.20 33.26 7.87
C TYR A 532 -28.74 33.75 9.25
N LYS A 533 -28.02 34.88 9.34
CA LYS A 533 -27.66 35.51 10.62
C LYS A 533 -28.87 35.94 11.43
N LYS A 534 -29.93 36.44 10.76
CA LYS A 534 -31.19 36.83 11.41
C LYS A 534 -31.98 35.61 11.87
N THR A 535 -32.13 34.60 11.00
CA THR A 535 -32.84 33.34 11.30
C THR A 535 -32.23 32.64 12.51
N TYR A 536 -30.90 32.56 12.60
CA TYR A 536 -30.20 31.95 13.72
C TYR A 536 -29.52 32.97 14.65
N SER A 537 -30.22 34.05 14.97
CA SER A 537 -29.70 35.19 15.76
C SER A 537 -29.05 34.79 17.10
N ARG A 538 -29.54 33.72 17.74
CA ARG A 538 -29.07 33.21 19.04
C ARG A 538 -27.84 32.27 18.93
N LYS A 539 -27.39 31.91 17.73
CA LYS A 539 -26.30 30.93 17.52
C LYS A 539 -24.98 31.66 17.22
N SER A 540 -24.35 32.26 18.24
CA SER A 540 -23.12 33.07 18.10
C SER A 540 -21.98 32.31 17.39
N ALA A 541 -21.72 31.06 17.77
CA ALA A 541 -20.68 30.24 17.14
C ALA A 541 -20.91 30.05 15.63
N PHE A 542 -22.15 29.88 15.18
CA PHE A 542 -22.47 29.76 13.76
C PHE A 542 -22.26 31.08 13.01
N LYS A 543 -22.66 32.21 13.60
CA LYS A 543 -22.42 33.54 13.02
C LYS A 543 -20.92 33.80 12.83
N ASN A 544 -20.10 33.41 13.81
CA ASN A 544 -18.65 33.52 13.69
C ASN A 544 -18.08 32.68 12.54
N GLU A 545 -18.61 31.49 12.28
CA GLU A 545 -18.20 30.68 11.12
C GLU A 545 -18.58 31.35 9.79
N LEU A 546 -19.77 31.98 9.70
CA LEU A 546 -20.15 32.78 8.52
C LEU A 546 -19.19 33.95 8.30
N ASP A 547 -18.79 34.66 9.36
CA ASP A 547 -17.88 35.81 9.27
C ASP A 547 -16.45 35.42 8.87
N LYS A 548 -15.99 34.24 9.29
CA LYS A 548 -14.65 33.73 8.93
C LYS A 548 -14.53 33.42 7.44
N ILE A 549 -15.60 32.87 6.85
CA ILE A 549 -15.59 32.34 5.50
C ILE A 549 -16.10 33.33 4.44
N SER A 550 -16.85 34.36 4.84
CA SER A 550 -17.38 35.41 3.96
C SER A 550 -16.34 36.29 3.29
#